data_AF-A0A671RVL4-F1
#
_entry.id   AF-A0A671RVL4-F1
#
_cell.length_a   1.000
_cell.length_b   1.000
_cell.length_c   1.000
_cell.angle_alpha   90.00
_cell.angle_beta   90.00
_cell.angle_gamma   90.00
#
_symmetry.space_group_name_H-M   'P 1'
#
loop_
_entity.id
_entity.type
_entity.pdbx_description
1 polymer ?
#
loop_
_entity_poly.entity_id
_entity_poly.type
_entity_poly.pdbx_seq_one_letter_code
_entity_poly.pdbx_strand_id
1 'polypeptide(L)' 'MKFITEIWHPNVDKNGDVCISILHEPGEDKYGYEKPEERWLPIHTVETIMISVISMLADPNGDSPANVDAAVSLILTY' A
#
# COMPACT_ATOMS: atom_id res chain seq x y z
N MET A 1 0.92 8.49 4.30
CA MET A 1 -0.48 8.61 4.79
C MET A 1 -0.63 7.71 6.00
N LYS A 2 -1.48 8.07 6.99
CA LYS A 2 -1.58 7.32 8.24
C LYS A 2 -3.04 7.13 8.67
N PHE A 3 -3.43 5.90 8.98
CA PHE A 3 -4.67 5.61 9.70
C PHE A 3 -4.51 5.96 11.18
N ILE A 4 -5.48 6.70 11.73
CA ILE A 4 -5.53 7.01 13.16
C ILE A 4 -6.25 5.89 13.93
N THR A 5 -7.29 5.32 13.32
CA THR A 5 -8.00 4.15 13.83
C THR A 5 -7.12 2.91 13.66
N GLU A 6 -7.16 2.02 14.65
CA GLU A 6 -6.52 0.70 14.55
C GLU A 6 -7.07 -0.08 13.36
N ILE A 7 -6.17 -0.65 12.57
CA ILE A 7 -6.51 -1.43 11.39
C ILE A 7 -5.56 -2.62 11.24
N TRP A 8 -6.10 -3.77 10.88
CA TRP A 8 -5.33 -4.97 10.60
C TRP A 8 -5.30 -5.22 9.09
N HIS A 9 -4.19 -4.87 8.44
CA HIS A 9 -4.09 -4.93 6.98
C HIS A 9 -2.65 -5.20 6.52
N PRO A 10 -2.41 -6.06 5.50
CA PRO A 10 -1.07 -6.35 4.98
C PRO A 10 -0.26 -5.11 4.58
N ASN A 11 -0.91 -4.13 3.96
CA ASN A 11 -0.27 -2.91 3.45
C ASN A 11 -0.34 -1.71 4.43
N VAL A 12 -0.67 -1.94 5.70
CA VAL A 12 -0.64 -0.90 6.75
C VAL A 12 0.23 -1.37 7.91
N ASP A 13 1.26 -0.59 8.25
CA ASP A 13 2.14 -0.86 9.39
C ASP A 13 1.33 -0.88 10.71
N LYS A 14 1.84 -1.56 11.74
CA LYS A 14 1.32 -1.53 13.11
C LYS A 14 1.17 -0.11 13.67
N ASN A 15 1.99 0.83 13.18
CA ASN A 15 1.87 2.24 13.55
C ASN A 15 0.74 2.97 12.81
N GLY A 16 0.11 2.37 11.80
CA GLY A 16 -0.95 2.94 10.96
C GLY A 16 -0.46 3.53 9.64
N ASP A 17 0.83 3.49 9.35
CA ASP A 17 1.39 4.04 8.11
C ASP A 17 1.03 3.17 6.90
N VAL A 18 0.48 3.79 5.87
CA VAL A 18 0.02 3.12 4.64
C VAL A 18 1.17 2.98 3.65
N CYS A 19 1.38 1.77 3.15
CA CYS A 19 2.44 1.42 2.19
C CYS A 19 1.83 0.92 0.87
N ILE A 20 1.72 1.81 -0.11
CA ILE A 20 1.25 1.51 -1.48
C ILE A 20 2.05 2.34 -2.48
N SER A 21 2.25 1.80 -3.68
CA SER A 21 3.13 2.35 -4.71
C SER A 21 2.89 3.84 -4.99
N ILE A 22 1.63 4.29 -5.10
CA ILE A 22 1.25 5.69 -5.40
C ILE A 22 1.79 6.71 -4.37
N LEU A 23 2.18 6.25 -3.17
CA LEU A 23 2.76 7.09 -2.11
C LEU A 23 4.30 7.03 -2.07
N HIS A 24 4.93 6.14 -2.83
CA HIS A 24 6.38 6.04 -2.91
C HIS A 24 6.96 7.17 -3.76
N GLU A 25 8.19 7.57 -3.45
CA GLU A 25 8.89 8.64 -4.17
C GLU A 25 8.97 8.37 -5.68
N PRO A 26 8.84 9.41 -6.54
CA PRO A 26 8.93 9.25 -7.99
C PRO A 26 10.26 8.65 -8.44
N GLY A 27 10.23 7.92 -9.56
CA GLY A 27 11.42 7.38 -10.21
C GLY A 27 11.38 5.85 -10.35
N GLU A 28 12.52 5.28 -10.74
CA GLU A 28 12.69 3.84 -10.84
C GLU A 28 12.78 3.22 -9.44
N ASP A 29 12.02 2.15 -9.21
CA ASP A 29 12.16 1.39 -7.98
C ASP A 29 13.52 0.68 -7.95
N LYS A 30 14.21 0.77 -6.81
CA LYS A 30 15.54 0.16 -6.62
C LYS A 30 15.53 -1.35 -6.81
N TYR A 31 14.41 -1.99 -6.48
CA TYR A 31 14.26 -3.44 -6.49
C TYR A 31 13.53 -3.95 -7.75
N GLY A 32 13.01 -3.05 -8.57
CA GLY A 32 12.31 -3.37 -9.83
C GLY A 32 10.94 -4.00 -9.63
N TYR A 33 10.32 -3.86 -8.45
CA TYR A 33 8.99 -4.40 -8.18
C TYR A 33 7.87 -3.50 -8.70
N GLU A 34 8.13 -2.19 -8.75
CA GLU A 34 7.15 -1.18 -9.13
C GLU A 34 7.62 -0.42 -10.36
N LYS A 35 6.69 -0.12 -11.26
CA LYS A 35 6.96 0.75 -12.40
C LYS A 35 6.94 2.21 -11.97
N PRO A 36 7.69 3.11 -12.64
CA PRO A 36 7.64 4.55 -12.37
C PRO A 36 6.24 5.16 -12.47
N GLU A 37 5.38 4.60 -13.33
CA GLU A 37 4.00 5.03 -13.54
C GLU A 37 3.03 4.61 -12.42
N GLU A 38 3.43 3.66 -11.57
CA GLU A 38 2.65 3.20 -10.41
C GLU A 38 2.99 3.99 -9.14
N ARG A 39 4.04 4.81 -9.19
CA ARG A 39 4.59 5.60 -8.07
C ARG A 39 4.03 7.02 -8.06
N TRP A 40 4.39 7.83 -7.06
CA TRP A 40 3.89 9.20 -6.98
C TRP A 40 4.28 10.02 -8.22
N LEU A 41 3.28 10.54 -8.93
CA LEU A 41 3.43 11.52 -10.01
C LEU A 41 2.74 12.84 -9.63
N PRO A 42 3.23 14.01 -10.10
CA PRO A 42 2.62 15.31 -9.80
C PRO A 42 1.16 15.48 -10.27
N ILE A 43 0.67 14.59 -11.13
CA ILE A 43 -0.72 14.59 -11.61
C ILE A 43 -1.69 13.97 -10.60
N HIS A 44 -1.20 13.19 -9.63
CA HIS A 44 -2.06 12.58 -8.63
C HIS A 44 -2.64 13.63 -7.70
N THR A 45 -3.91 13.43 -7.38
CA THR A 45 -4.66 14.24 -6.44
C THR A 45 -4.91 13.43 -5.17
N VAL A 46 -5.40 14.11 -4.13
CA VAL A 46 -5.87 13.42 -2.92
C VAL A 46 -6.97 12.41 -3.28
N GLU A 47 -7.84 12.73 -4.23
CA GLU A 47 -8.90 11.83 -4.70
C GLU A 47 -8.33 10.55 -5.32
N THR A 48 -7.34 10.66 -6.22
CA THR A 48 -6.72 9.46 -6.83
C THR A 48 -6.01 8.60 -5.79
N ILE A 49 -5.36 9.22 -4.78
CA ILE A 49 -4.78 8.48 -3.64
C ILE A 49 -5.86 7.73 -2.86
N MET A 50 -6.98 8.39 -2.54
CA MET A 50 -8.05 7.76 -1.76
C MET A 50 -8.70 6.60 -2.52
N ILE A 51 -8.82 6.69 -3.84
CA ILE A 51 -9.29 5.58 -4.69
C ILE A 51 -8.32 4.40 -4.58
N SER A 52 -7.01 4.63 -4.65
CA SER A 52 -6.00 3.57 -4.46
C SER A 52 -6.07 2.93 -3.07
N VAL A 53 -6.34 3.70 -2.01
CA VAL A 53 -6.54 3.16 -0.66
C VAL A 53 -7.79 2.30 -0.57
N ILE A 54 -8.91 2.72 -1.18
CA ILE A 54 -10.14 1.91 -1.23
C ILE A 54 -9.88 0.60 -1.98
N SER A 55 -9.16 0.66 -3.11
CA SER A 55 -8.77 -0.52 -3.88
C SER A 55 -7.90 -1.47 -3.05
N MET A 56 -6.91 -0.93 -2.33
CA MET A 56 -6.03 -1.70 -1.45
C MET A 56 -6.82 -2.42 -0.33
N LEU A 57 -7.83 -1.77 0.25
CA LEU A 57 -8.67 -2.39 1.28
C LEU A 57 -9.56 -3.51 0.74
N ALA A 58 -9.97 -3.41 -0.53
CA ALA A 58 -10.79 -4.42 -1.19
C ALA A 58 -9.96 -5.62 -1.69
N ASP A 59 -8.73 -5.36 -2.14
CA ASP A 59 -7.80 -6.36 -2.68
C ASP A 59 -6.40 -6.17 -2.06
N PRO A 60 -6.16 -6.78 -0.87
CA PRO A 60 -4.90 -6.62 -0.15
C PRO A 60 -3.72 -7.24 -0.91
N ASN A 61 -2.59 -6.53 -0.97
CA ASN A 61 -1.38 -7.03 -1.63
C ASN A 61 -0.46 -7.75 -0.62
N GLY A 62 -0.30 -9.06 -0.81
CA GLY A 62 0.56 -9.92 0.01
C GLY A 62 2.03 -10.01 -0.42
N ASP A 63 2.39 -9.52 -1.61
CA ASP A 63 3.75 -9.66 -2.18
C ASP A 63 4.74 -8.64 -1.58
N SER A 64 4.24 -7.55 -1.00
CA SER A 64 5.05 -6.50 -0.36
C SER A 64 4.37 -5.93 0.88
N PRO A 65 4.27 -6.71 1.97
CA PRO A 65 3.50 -6.30 3.14
C PRO A 65 4.29 -5.37 4.06
N ALA A 66 3.62 -4.32 4.55
CA ALA A 66 4.08 -3.52 5.67
C ALA A 66 3.82 -4.23 7.02
N ASN A 67 2.78 -5.06 7.08
CA ASN A 67 2.46 -5.92 8.22
C ASN A 67 2.50 -7.39 7.80
N VAL A 68 3.63 -8.03 8.09
CA VAL A 68 3.90 -9.44 7.75
C VAL A 68 2.90 -10.38 8.42
N ASP A 69 2.51 -10.10 9.66
CA ASP A 69 1.57 -10.95 10.41
C ASP A 69 0.18 -10.96 9.74
N ALA A 70 -0.27 -9.79 9.27
CA ALA A 70 -1.52 -9.66 8.52
C ALA A 70 -1.45 -10.35 7.15
N ALA A 71 -0.31 -10.27 6.46
CA ALA A 71 -0.10 -10.93 5.18
C ALA A 71 -0.09 -12.47 5.30
N VAL A 72 0.58 -13.01 6.32
CA VAL A 72 0.55 -14.44 6.61
C VAL A 72 -0.87 -14.90 6.91
N SER A 73 -1.62 -14.13 7.70
CA SER A 73 -3.02 -14.44 7.99
C SER A 73 -3.86 -14.47 6.72
N LEU A 74 -3.69 -13.50 5.82
CA LEU A 74 -4.38 -13.45 4.52
C LEU A 74 -4.14 -14.72 3.71
N ILE A 75 -2.87 -15.10 3.51
CA ILE A 75 -2.48 -16.27 2.70
C ILE A 75 -3.05 -17.58 3.27
N LEU A 76 -3.19 -17.69 4.59
CA LEU A 76 -3.76 -18.89 5.23
C LEU A 76 -5.29 -18.99 5.10
N THR A 77 -5.96 -17.91 4.68
CA THR A 77 -7.42 -17.88 4.44
C THR A 77 -7.82 -18.23 3.01
N TYR A 78 -6.87 -18.38 2.09
CA TYR A 78 -7.08 -18.77 0.68
C TYR A 78 -6.43 -20.14 0.39
#